data_AF-A0A960XNK4-F1
#
_entry.id   AF-A0A960XNK4-F1
#
_cell.length_a   1.000
_cell.length_b   1.000
_cell.length_c   1.000
_cell.angle_alpha   90.00
_cell.angle_beta   90.00
_cell.angle_gamma   90.00
#
_symmetry.space_group_name_H-M   'P 1'
#
loop_
_entity.id
_entity.type
_entity.pdbx_description
1 polymer ?
#
loop_
_entity_poly.entity_id
_entity_poly.type
_entity_poly.pdbx_seq_one_letter_code
_entity_poly.pdbx_strand_id
1 'polypeptide(L)'
;MSLEDHVGDVIAKGRLHAGVDAAEAAAAAGIAAPAMEAFEDSGKVDGPINWTGLAGRLGLDAGKLERLAGGWQPGPVDLAAWRELRVITTRGAHFSVNAYLVWDEVTREGALFDTGFEAAPALELIEREAVDLRHLFITHSHADHVAGLAAIRA
;
A
#
# COMPACT_ATOMS: atom_id res chain seq x y z
N MET A 1 3.33 7.07 -8.35
CA MET A 1 3.31 6.63 -6.95
C MET A 1 4.04 5.29 -6.93
N SER A 2 5.05 5.11 -6.08
CA SER A 2 5.64 3.77 -5.89
C SER A 2 4.66 2.91 -5.08
N LEU A 3 4.74 1.59 -5.21
CA LEU A 3 4.06 0.70 -4.28
C LEU A 3 4.59 0.92 -2.87
N GLU A 4 3.73 0.73 -1.86
CA GLU A 4 4.13 0.74 -0.45
C GLU A 4 5.15 -0.36 -0.18
N ASP A 5 4.78 -1.60 -0.53
CA ASP A 5 5.67 -2.77 -0.43
C ASP A 5 6.47 -2.97 -1.71
N HIS A 6 7.79 -3.12 -1.56
CA HIS A 6 8.64 -3.64 -2.63
C HIS A 6 8.81 -5.17 -2.49
N VAL A 7 9.55 -5.78 -3.43
CA VAL A 7 9.75 -7.24 -3.43
C VAL A 7 10.39 -7.77 -2.14
N GLY A 8 11.29 -6.99 -1.53
CA GLY A 8 11.90 -7.29 -0.22
C GLY A 8 10.87 -7.46 0.90
N ASP A 9 9.95 -6.49 1.07
CA ASP A 9 8.84 -6.59 2.04
C ASP A 9 7.99 -7.84 1.83
N VAL A 10 7.64 -8.14 0.58
CA VAL A 10 6.84 -9.33 0.25
C VAL A 10 7.56 -10.62 0.65
N ILE A 11 8.87 -10.68 0.40
CA ILE A 11 9.71 -11.82 0.80
C ILE A 11 9.82 -11.91 2.31
N ALA A 12 10.11 -10.82 3.01
CA ALA A 12 10.23 -10.78 4.46
C ALA A 12 8.93 -11.21 5.14
N LYS A 13 7.79 -10.66 4.70
CA LYS A 13 6.46 -11.02 5.21
C LYS A 13 6.12 -12.48 4.91
N GLY A 14 6.37 -12.94 3.68
CA GLY A 14 6.15 -14.33 3.28
C GLY A 14 7.00 -15.31 4.08
N ARG A 15 8.27 -14.98 4.32
CA ARG A 15 9.21 -15.75 5.13
C ARG A 15 8.78 -15.85 6.59
N LEU A 16 8.48 -14.71 7.21
CA LEU A 16 8.02 -14.68 8.61
C LEU A 16 6.71 -15.46 8.78
N HIS A 17 5.79 -15.35 7.81
CA HIS A 17 4.54 -16.12 7.82
C HIS A 17 4.77 -17.62 7.67
N ALA A 18 5.68 -18.03 6.77
CA ALA A 18 6.00 -19.43 6.53
C ALA A 18 6.88 -20.06 7.62
N GLY A 19 7.35 -19.28 8.61
CA GLY A 19 8.27 -19.75 9.65
C GLY A 19 9.65 -20.12 9.11
N VAL A 20 10.05 -19.53 7.98
CA VAL A 20 11.34 -19.79 7.33
C VAL A 20 12.37 -18.80 7.87
N ASP A 21 13.58 -19.26 8.19
CA ASP A 21 14.66 -18.35 8.63
C ASP A 21 15.37 -17.70 7.42
N ALA A 22 16.09 -16.60 7.67
CA ALA A 22 16.74 -15.84 6.60
C ALA A 22 17.83 -16.62 5.87
N ALA A 23 18.54 -17.53 6.57
CA ALA A 23 19.61 -18.33 5.98
C ALA A 23 19.04 -19.41 5.03
N GLU A 24 17.93 -20.02 5.41
CA GLU A 24 17.19 -20.96 4.58
C GLU A 24 16.60 -20.28 3.35
N ALA A 25 16.00 -19.10 3.51
CA ALA A 25 15.52 -18.30 2.38
C ALA A 25 16.68 -17.91 1.44
N ALA A 26 17.83 -17.49 2.00
CA ALA A 26 19.03 -17.19 1.22
C ALA A 26 19.53 -18.39 0.41
N ALA A 27 19.56 -19.57 1.03
CA ALA A 27 19.94 -20.81 0.35
C ALA A 27 18.98 -21.16 -0.80
N ALA A 28 17.67 -21.01 -0.58
CA ALA A 28 16.65 -21.23 -1.61
C ALA A 28 16.75 -20.23 -2.76
N ALA A 29 17.09 -18.97 -2.45
CA ALA A 29 17.32 -17.89 -3.40
C ALA A 29 18.66 -17.99 -4.14
N GLY A 30 19.61 -18.79 -3.65
CA GLY A 30 20.96 -18.89 -4.22
C GLY A 30 21.85 -17.68 -3.91
N ILE A 31 21.58 -16.96 -2.82
CA ILE A 31 22.37 -15.79 -2.37
C ILE A 31 23.02 -16.05 -1.01
N ALA A 32 23.98 -15.20 -0.62
CA ALA A 32 24.61 -15.28 0.70
C ALA A 32 23.63 -14.88 1.81
N ALA A 33 23.72 -15.51 2.99
CA ALA A 33 22.81 -15.23 4.10
C ALA A 33 22.73 -13.73 4.49
N PRO A 34 23.86 -12.98 4.62
CA PRO A 34 23.77 -11.54 4.90
C PRO A 34 23.13 -10.72 3.77
N ALA A 35 23.14 -11.23 2.54
CA ALA A 35 22.50 -10.57 1.41
C ALA A 35 20.97 -10.67 1.47
N MET A 36 20.41 -11.66 2.19
CA MET A 36 18.96 -11.79 2.32
C MET A 36 18.36 -10.67 3.18
N GLU A 37 18.97 -10.33 4.31
CA GLU A 37 18.49 -9.22 5.15
C GLU A 37 18.54 -7.89 4.38
N ALA A 38 19.67 -7.61 3.71
CA ALA A 38 19.79 -6.42 2.86
C ALA A 38 18.78 -6.39 1.70
N PHE A 39 18.45 -7.57 1.15
CA PHE A 39 17.46 -7.70 0.11
C PHE A 39 16.04 -7.46 0.63
N GLU A 40 15.71 -8.01 1.79
CA GLU A 40 14.44 -7.79 2.48
C GLU A 40 14.22 -6.31 2.82
N ASP A 41 15.27 -5.61 3.26
CA ASP A 41 15.21 -4.18 3.64
C ASP A 41 15.13 -3.21 2.45
N SER A 42 15.73 -3.57 1.31
CA SER A 42 15.91 -2.63 0.19
C SER A 42 15.17 -3.00 -1.08
N GLY A 43 14.68 -4.25 -1.17
CA GLY A 43 14.14 -4.84 -2.39
C GLY A 43 15.19 -5.00 -3.51
N LYS A 44 16.48 -4.84 -3.21
CA LYS A 44 17.58 -4.95 -4.17
C LYS A 44 18.59 -6.00 -3.74
N VAL A 45 19.09 -6.75 -4.70
CA VAL A 45 20.21 -7.67 -4.50
C VAL A 45 21.08 -7.69 -5.73
N ASP A 46 22.38 -7.84 -5.51
CA ASP A 46 23.35 -7.99 -6.59
C ASP A 46 23.37 -9.42 -7.10
N GLY A 47 23.25 -9.59 -8.41
CA GLY A 47 23.34 -10.89 -9.07
C GLY A 47 22.00 -11.61 -9.24
N PRO A 48 22.03 -12.81 -9.84
CA PRO A 48 20.82 -13.56 -10.15
C PRO A 48 20.18 -14.16 -8.90
N ILE A 49 18.85 -14.17 -8.85
CA ILE A 49 18.07 -14.88 -7.82
C ILE A 49 17.44 -16.14 -8.43
N ASN A 50 17.50 -17.25 -7.70
CA ASN A 50 16.67 -18.42 -7.96
C ASN A 50 15.23 -18.17 -7.47
N TRP A 51 14.43 -17.46 -8.29
CA TRP A 51 13.04 -17.13 -7.95
C TRP A 51 12.16 -18.35 -7.70
N THR A 52 12.35 -19.42 -8.48
CA THR A 52 11.59 -20.67 -8.32
C THR A 52 11.85 -21.31 -6.96
N GLY A 53 13.13 -21.39 -6.56
CA GLY A 53 13.52 -21.95 -5.26
C GLY A 53 13.01 -21.12 -4.09
N LEU A 54 13.25 -19.80 -4.14
CA LEU A 54 12.80 -18.88 -3.10
C LEU A 54 11.28 -18.90 -2.96
N ALA A 55 10.55 -18.66 -4.05
CA ALA A 55 9.09 -18.61 -4.01
C ALA A 55 8.48 -19.93 -3.54
N GLY A 56 9.00 -21.06 -4.04
CA GLY A 56 8.57 -22.39 -3.60
C GLY A 56 8.75 -22.60 -2.09
N ARG A 57 9.86 -22.12 -1.52
CA ARG A 57 10.12 -22.25 -0.08
C ARG A 57 9.17 -21.39 0.78
N LEU A 58 8.78 -20.22 0.27
CA LEU A 58 7.92 -19.25 0.95
C LEU A 58 6.42 -19.43 0.65
N GLY A 59 6.05 -20.37 -0.23
CA GLY A 59 4.67 -20.53 -0.67
C GLY A 59 4.15 -19.39 -1.55
N LEU A 60 5.05 -18.71 -2.26
CA LEU A 60 4.77 -17.58 -3.15
C LEU A 60 4.83 -18.00 -4.63
N ASP A 61 4.45 -17.08 -5.51
CA ASP A 61 4.54 -17.26 -6.96
C ASP A 61 5.85 -16.64 -7.51
N ALA A 62 6.70 -17.49 -8.10
CA ALA A 62 8.01 -17.08 -8.62
C ALA A 62 7.92 -16.01 -9.70
N GLY A 63 6.99 -16.17 -10.65
CA GLY A 63 6.84 -15.24 -11.76
C GLY A 63 6.32 -13.88 -11.31
N LYS A 64 5.48 -13.82 -10.26
CA LYS A 64 5.03 -12.56 -9.66
C LYS A 64 6.17 -11.85 -8.93
N LEU A 65 6.99 -12.57 -8.15
CA LEU A 65 8.15 -11.99 -7.47
C LEU A 65 9.18 -11.44 -8.46
N GLU A 66 9.50 -12.22 -9.50
CA GLU A 66 10.42 -11.79 -10.55
C GLU A 66 9.90 -10.54 -11.27
N ARG A 67 8.61 -10.49 -11.62
CA ARG A 67 8.02 -9.28 -12.23
C ARG A 67 8.04 -8.08 -11.29
N LEU A 68 7.75 -8.28 -10.00
CA LEU A 68 7.78 -7.22 -9.00
C LEU A 68 9.20 -6.67 -8.83
N ALA A 69 10.20 -7.53 -8.75
CA ALA A 69 11.62 -7.15 -8.74
C ALA A 69 12.03 -6.44 -10.04
N GLY A 70 11.44 -6.82 -11.17
CA GLY A 70 11.59 -6.17 -12.47
C GLY A 70 10.88 -4.80 -12.59
N GLY A 71 10.26 -4.30 -11.52
CA GLY A 71 9.63 -2.99 -11.48
C GLY A 71 8.19 -2.98 -11.99
N TRP A 72 7.50 -4.12 -11.97
CA TRP A 72 6.07 -4.17 -12.25
C TRP A 72 5.31 -3.18 -11.35
N GLN A 73 4.37 -2.47 -11.96
CA GLN A 73 3.40 -1.61 -11.27
C GLN A 73 2.00 -1.94 -11.76
N PRO A 74 0.96 -1.76 -10.92
CA PRO A 74 -0.41 -1.84 -11.39
C PRO A 74 -0.64 -0.81 -12.50
N GLY A 75 -1.44 -1.19 -13.49
CA GLY A 75 -1.87 -0.25 -14.52
C GLY A 75 -2.66 0.91 -13.89
N PRO A 76 -2.65 2.10 -14.49
CA PRO A 76 -3.46 3.22 -14.01
C PRO A 76 -4.94 2.83 -14.02
N VAL A 77 -5.64 3.22 -12.96
CA VAL A 77 -7.10 3.06 -12.89
C VAL A 77 -7.73 4.38 -13.34
N ASP A 78 -8.53 4.32 -14.40
CA ASP A 78 -9.30 5.48 -14.86
C ASP A 78 -10.54 5.65 -13.98
N LEU A 79 -10.50 6.68 -13.12
CA LEU A 79 -11.61 7.05 -12.25
C LEU A 79 -12.55 8.07 -12.90
N ALA A 80 -12.31 8.51 -14.14
CA ALA A 80 -13.13 9.52 -14.80
C ALA A 80 -14.59 9.08 -15.02
N ALA A 81 -14.85 7.78 -15.01
CA ALA A 81 -16.21 7.23 -15.02
C ALA A 81 -17.01 7.60 -13.76
N TRP A 82 -16.34 7.92 -12.65
CA TRP A 82 -16.94 8.27 -11.37
C TRP A 82 -16.66 9.75 -11.06
N ARG A 83 -17.49 10.62 -11.63
CA ARG A 83 -17.33 12.08 -11.53
C ARG A 83 -17.33 12.58 -10.09
N GLU A 84 -18.04 11.89 -9.21
CA GLU A 84 -18.20 12.20 -7.79
C GLU A 84 -17.35 11.29 -6.89
N LEU A 85 -16.22 10.78 -7.39
CA LEU A 85 -15.20 10.12 -6.59
C LEU A 85 -13.89 10.92 -6.63
N ARG A 86 -13.23 11.03 -5.48
CA ARG A 86 -11.88 11.59 -5.37
C ARG A 86 -11.03 10.73 -4.47
N VAL A 87 -9.79 10.50 -4.91
CA VAL A 87 -8.74 9.90 -4.09
C VAL A 87 -7.97 11.03 -3.42
N ILE A 88 -7.84 10.96 -2.11
CA ILE A 88 -7.05 11.87 -1.30
C ILE A 88 -5.82 11.08 -0.84
N THR A 89 -4.64 11.45 -1.30
CA THR A 89 -3.39 10.81 -0.86
C THR A 89 -2.68 11.68 0.17
N THR A 90 -2.45 11.14 1.35
CA THR A 90 -1.63 11.79 2.38
C THR A 90 -0.31 11.05 2.54
N ARG A 91 0.77 11.77 2.82
CA ARG A 91 2.12 11.22 2.89
C ARG A 91 2.58 11.14 4.34
N GLY A 92 2.88 9.92 4.79
CA GLY A 92 3.58 9.68 6.04
C GLY A 92 5.10 9.70 5.88
N ALA A 93 5.82 9.32 6.94
CA ALA A 93 7.28 9.29 6.92
C ALA A 93 7.86 8.27 5.92
N HIS A 94 7.20 7.12 5.78
CA HIS A 94 7.72 5.97 5.01
C HIS A 94 6.87 5.63 3.79
N PHE A 95 5.56 5.84 3.86
CA PHE A 95 4.62 5.50 2.81
C PHE A 95 3.51 6.56 2.70
N SER A 96 2.71 6.45 1.63
CA SER A 96 1.51 7.25 1.45
C SER A 96 0.29 6.36 1.58
N VAL A 97 -0.78 6.91 2.14
CA VAL A 97 -2.06 6.23 2.29
C VAL A 97 -3.15 7.01 1.56
N ASN A 98 -4.15 6.30 1.04
CA ASN A 98 -5.30 6.89 0.38
C ASN A 98 -6.51 6.90 1.29
N ALA A 99 -7.22 8.02 1.28
CA ALA A 99 -8.62 8.14 1.69
C ALA A 99 -9.48 8.42 0.45
N TYR A 100 -10.78 8.18 0.54
CA TYR A 100 -11.69 8.31 -0.60
C TYR A 100 -12.92 9.12 -0.22
N LEU A 101 -13.19 10.18 -0.98
CA LEU A 101 -14.41 10.95 -0.88
C LEU A 101 -15.33 10.60 -2.04
N VAL A 102 -16.55 10.17 -1.73
CA VAL A 102 -17.61 9.93 -2.71
C VAL A 102 -18.85 10.71 -2.32
N TRP A 103 -19.60 11.21 -3.29
CA TRP A 103 -20.86 11.92 -3.03
C TRP A 103 -21.89 11.70 -4.14
N ASP A 104 -23.14 12.02 -3.83
CA ASP A 104 -24.22 12.06 -4.80
C ASP A 104 -24.25 13.42 -5.53
N GLU A 105 -24.38 13.40 -6.86
CA GLU A 105 -24.30 14.61 -7.69
C GLU A 105 -25.38 15.64 -7.34
N VAL A 106 -26.60 15.17 -7.03
CA VAL A 106 -27.80 15.99 -6.88
C VAL A 106 -27.96 16.51 -5.47
N THR A 107 -27.95 15.61 -4.48
CA THR A 107 -28.17 15.93 -3.06
C THR A 107 -26.93 16.51 -2.40
N ARG A 108 -25.75 16.27 -2.99
CA ARG A 108 -24.43 16.54 -2.41
C ARG A 108 -24.09 15.72 -1.17
N GLU A 109 -24.94 14.79 -0.75
CA GLU A 109 -24.65 13.94 0.39
C GLU A 109 -23.42 13.07 0.11
N GLY A 110 -22.46 13.08 1.02
CA GLY A 110 -21.16 12.44 0.83
C GLY A 110 -20.75 11.49 1.94
N ALA A 111 -19.86 10.57 1.57
CA ALA A 111 -19.17 9.67 2.47
C ALA A 111 -17.66 9.80 2.26
N LEU A 112 -16.94 9.92 3.38
CA LEU A 112 -15.48 9.84 3.43
C LEU A 112 -15.07 8.47 3.98
N PHE A 113 -14.15 7.80 3.29
CA PHE A 113 -13.56 6.53 3.70
C PHE A 113 -12.11 6.77 4.11
N ASP A 114 -11.82 6.49 5.37
CA ASP A 114 -10.58 6.80 6.08
C ASP A 114 -10.22 8.28 6.08
N THR A 115 -9.22 8.65 6.87
CA THR A 115 -8.82 10.07 7.02
C THR A 115 -7.45 10.38 6.44
N GLY A 116 -6.64 9.34 6.18
CA GLY A 116 -5.22 9.51 5.95
C GLY A 116 -4.48 10.02 7.20
N PHE A 117 -3.23 10.40 7.01
CA PHE A 117 -2.35 10.98 8.04
C PHE A 117 -2.76 12.40 8.46
N GLU A 118 -3.48 13.14 7.61
CA GLU A 118 -3.83 14.54 7.82
C GLU A 118 -5.26 14.83 7.35
N ALA A 119 -6.03 15.58 8.14
CA ALA A 119 -7.42 15.90 7.80
C ALA A 119 -7.58 16.99 6.73
N ALA A 120 -6.62 17.93 6.65
CA ALA A 120 -6.77 19.14 5.85
C ALA A 120 -7.09 18.86 4.37
N PRO A 121 -6.41 17.93 3.66
CA PRO A 121 -6.73 17.65 2.26
C PRO A 121 -8.17 17.15 2.04
N ALA A 122 -8.71 16.39 2.99
CA ALA A 122 -10.10 15.92 2.93
C ALA A 122 -11.08 17.07 3.15
N LEU A 123 -10.86 17.89 4.19
CA LEU A 123 -11.70 19.04 4.52
C LEU A 123 -11.73 20.08 3.38
N GLU A 124 -10.57 20.42 2.81
CA GLU A 124 -10.45 21.33 1.67
C GLU A 124 -11.19 20.83 0.44
N LEU A 125 -11.19 19.51 0.22
CA LEU A 125 -11.90 18.89 -0.89
C LEU A 125 -13.42 18.88 -0.66
N ILE A 126 -13.86 18.55 0.55
CA ILE A 126 -15.27 18.60 0.95
C ILE A 126 -15.83 20.00 0.74
N GLU A 127 -15.11 21.03 1.18
CA GLU A 127 -15.49 22.43 0.99
C GLU A 127 -15.50 22.82 -0.50
N ARG A 128 -14.41 22.54 -1.21
CA ARG A 128 -14.26 22.92 -2.63
C ARG A 128 -15.34 22.31 -3.51
N GLU A 129 -15.66 21.04 -3.28
CA GLU A 129 -16.70 20.35 -4.03
C GLU A 129 -18.09 20.63 -3.44
N ALA A 130 -18.25 21.38 -2.34
CA ALA A 130 -19.54 21.59 -1.67
C ALA A 130 -20.27 20.26 -1.38
N VAL A 131 -19.55 19.34 -0.74
CA VAL A 131 -20.09 18.04 -0.30
C VAL A 131 -20.70 18.19 1.09
N ASP A 132 -21.93 17.72 1.24
CA ASP A 132 -22.61 17.59 2.52
C ASP A 132 -22.20 16.26 3.16
N LEU A 133 -21.11 16.27 3.93
CA LEU A 133 -20.55 15.04 4.50
C LEU A 133 -21.50 14.45 5.56
N ARG A 134 -22.16 13.34 5.22
CA ARG A 134 -23.08 12.61 6.10
C ARG A 134 -22.45 11.41 6.77
N HIS A 135 -21.43 10.83 6.14
CA HIS A 135 -20.85 9.57 6.57
C HIS A 135 -19.32 9.63 6.62
N LEU A 136 -18.76 9.03 7.67
CA LEU A 136 -17.35 8.75 7.80
C LEU A 136 -17.19 7.26 8.12
N PHE A 137 -16.58 6.53 7.19
CA PHE A 137 -16.30 5.10 7.33
C PHE A 137 -14.80 4.92 7.57
N ILE A 138 -14.44 4.14 8.58
CA ILE A 138 -13.06 3.77 8.87
C ILE A 138 -12.90 2.29 8.58
N THR A 139 -11.95 1.94 7.71
CA THR A 139 -11.70 0.55 7.31
C THR A 139 -11.13 -0.26 8.47
N HIS A 140 -10.17 0.29 9.20
CA HIS A 140 -9.56 -0.31 10.39
C HIS A 140 -8.81 0.75 11.23
N SER A 141 -8.35 0.37 12.43
CA SER A 141 -7.85 1.31 13.44
C SER A 141 -6.34 1.59 13.38
N HIS A 142 -5.67 1.36 12.25
CA HIS A 142 -4.28 1.81 12.12
C HIS A 142 -4.21 3.34 12.03
N ALA A 143 -3.11 3.91 12.53
CA ALA A 143 -2.97 5.34 12.77
C ALA A 143 -3.16 6.19 11.49
N ASP A 144 -2.65 5.70 10.37
CA ASP A 144 -2.73 6.28 9.04
C ASP A 144 -4.16 6.32 8.47
N HIS A 145 -5.11 5.58 9.04
CA HIS A 145 -6.52 5.63 8.65
C HIS A 145 -7.39 6.48 9.58
N VAL A 146 -6.91 6.82 10.78
CA VAL A 146 -7.69 7.51 11.82
C VAL A 146 -7.10 8.82 12.31
N ALA A 147 -5.91 9.23 11.84
CA ALA A 147 -5.21 10.41 12.35
C ALA A 147 -6.03 11.71 12.21
N GLY A 148 -6.81 11.85 11.13
CA GLY A 148 -7.67 13.01 10.89
C GLY A 148 -9.05 12.96 11.56
N LEU A 149 -9.39 11.86 12.24
CA LEU A 149 -10.75 11.58 12.71
C LEU A 149 -11.31 12.66 13.65
N ALA A 150 -10.48 13.14 14.57
CA ALA A 150 -10.90 14.16 15.54
C ALA A 150 -11.23 15.50 14.86
N ALA A 151 -10.43 15.91 13.88
CA ALA A 151 -10.63 17.18 13.16
C ALA A 151 -11.84 17.12 12.22
N ILE A 152 -12.11 15.97 11.59
CA ILE A 152 -13.24 15.81 10.68
C ILE A 152 -14.58 15.76 11.41
N ARG A 153 -14.59 15.33 12.69
CA ARG A 153 -15.80 15.23 13.52
C ARG A 153 -16.09 16.48 14.36
N ALA A 154 -15.23 17.50 14.29
CA ALA A 154 -15.37 18.74 15.05
C ALA A 154 -16.52 19.60 14.53
#